data_AF-A0A7Y5QDU2-F1
#
_entry.id   AF-A0A7Y5QDU2-F1
#
_cell.length_a   1.000
_cell.length_b   1.000
_cell.length_c   1.000
_cell.angle_alpha   90.00
_cell.angle_beta   90.00
_cell.angle_gamma   90.00
#
_symmetry.space_group_name_H-M   'P 1'
#
loop_
_entity.id
_entity.type
_entity.pdbx_description
1 polymer ?
#
loop_
_entity_poly.entity_id
_entity_poly.type
_entity_poly.pdbx_seq_one_letter_code
_entity_poly.pdbx_strand_id
1 'polypeptide(L)'
;MKKKTNPYSERMTVNLTPDQMRRLEALRSTRARVGKFVSKNDLLRDAVNYYLAAQEDLPGSRRAIAKGIESKVDALDEKVEVMAANLNAFIERVTRKREG
;
A
#
# COMPACT_ATOMS: atom_id res chain seq x y z
N MET A 1 -25.64 5.98 5.79
CA MET A 1 -25.11 4.61 5.65
C MET A 1 -24.23 4.29 6.85
N LYS A 2 -24.59 3.31 7.69
CA LYS A 2 -23.73 2.88 8.81
C LYS A 2 -22.52 2.16 8.22
N LYS A 3 -21.31 2.72 8.39
CA LYS A 3 -20.05 2.03 8.04
C LYS A 3 -20.04 0.70 8.80
N LYS A 4 -20.06 -0.44 8.08
CA LYS A 4 -19.95 -1.76 8.69
C LYS A 4 -18.70 -1.78 9.57
N THR A 5 -18.85 -2.09 10.85
CA THR A 5 -17.75 -2.20 11.79
C THR A 5 -16.81 -3.27 11.26
N ASN A 6 -15.56 -2.89 10.97
CA ASN A 6 -14.55 -3.83 10.50
C ASN A 6 -14.43 -4.97 11.53
N PRO A 7 -14.64 -6.25 11.15
CA PRO A 7 -14.71 -7.38 12.09
C PRO A 7 -13.42 -7.62 12.89
N TYR A 8 -12.31 -6.97 12.54
CA TYR A 8 -11.02 -7.09 13.21
C TYR A 8 -10.63 -5.77 13.92
N SER A 9 -11.38 -5.39 14.96
CA SER A 9 -10.97 -4.29 15.85
C SER A 9 -10.58 -4.84 17.22
N GLU A 10 -9.35 -4.58 17.64
CA GLU A 10 -8.88 -4.91 18.99
C GLU A 10 -9.10 -3.73 19.94
N ARG A 11 -9.42 -4.04 21.20
CA ARG A 11 -9.56 -3.03 22.25
C ARG A 11 -8.22 -2.88 22.96
N MET A 12 -7.72 -1.66 23.01
CA MET A 12 -6.55 -1.30 23.79
C MET A 12 -6.83 -0.02 24.58
N THR A 13 -6.21 0.09 25.75
CA THR A 13 -6.18 1.33 26.53
C THR A 13 -4.84 2.00 26.30
N VAL A 14 -4.86 3.27 25.94
CA VAL A 14 -3.65 4.09 25.73
C VAL A 14 -3.75 5.37 26.55
N ASN A 15 -2.62 5.77 27.14
CA ASN A 15 -2.51 7.06 27.80
C ASN A 15 -2.06 8.10 26.77
N LEU A 16 -2.80 9.20 26.68
CA LEU A 16 -2.47 10.34 25.83
C LEU A 16 -2.11 11.53 26.72
N THR A 17 -1.18 12.36 26.25
CA THR A 17 -0.86 13.59 26.96
C THR A 17 -2.06 14.54 26.97
N PRO A 18 -2.16 15.46 27.95
CA PRO A 18 -3.23 16.46 27.96
C PRO A 18 -3.31 17.29 26.67
N ASP A 19 -2.16 17.63 26.09
CA ASP A 19 -2.10 18.39 24.82
C ASP A 19 -2.63 17.56 23.64
N GLN A 20 -2.27 16.28 23.55
CA GLN A 20 -2.80 15.37 22.53
C GLN A 20 -4.32 15.25 22.62
N MET A 21 -4.86 15.08 23.84
CA MET A 21 -6.31 15.03 24.06
C MET A 21 -7.01 16.32 23.65
N ARG A 22 -6.47 17.48 24.04
CA ARG A 22 -7.01 18.78 23.65
C ARG A 22 -7.05 18.94 22.13
N ARG A 23 -5.98 18.54 21.43
CA ARG A 23 -5.91 18.61 19.96
C ARG A 23 -6.89 17.65 19.28
N LEU A 24 -7.03 16.42 19.78
CA LEU A 24 -8.01 15.46 19.24
C LEU A 24 -9.44 15.97 19.40
N GLU A 25 -9.77 16.61 20.52
CA GLU A 25 -11.08 17.22 20.73
C GLU A 25 -11.32 18.42 19.80
N ALA A 26 -10.33 19.29 19.63
CA ALA A 26 -10.41 20.40 18.69
C ALA A 26 -10.63 19.89 17.26
N LEU A 27 -9.86 18.90 16.81
CA LEU A 27 -10.01 18.28 15.49
C LEU A 27 -11.39 17.66 15.29
N ARG A 28 -11.88 16.93 16.29
CA ARG A 28 -13.23 16.35 16.28
C ARG A 28 -14.29 17.44 16.13
N SER A 29 -14.21 18.50 16.92
CA SER A 29 -15.15 19.62 16.90
C SER A 29 -15.14 20.34 15.55
N THR A 30 -13.97 20.60 14.98
CA THR A 30 -13.84 21.23 13.66
C THR A 30 -14.44 20.36 12.56
N ARG A 31 -14.18 19.04 12.57
CA ARG A 31 -14.76 18.10 11.57
C ARG A 31 -16.28 18.00 11.71
N ALA A 32 -16.80 18.01 12.93
CA ALA A 32 -18.24 18.00 13.18
C ALA A 32 -18.95 19.23 12.59
N ARG A 33 -18.32 20.42 12.63
CA ARG A 33 -18.86 21.64 11.99
C ARG A 33 -19.02 21.51 10.48
N VAL A 34 -18.21 20.68 9.83
CA VAL A 34 -18.26 20.41 8.37
C VAL A 34 -19.13 19.17 8.08
N GLY A 35 -19.93 18.70 9.04
CA GLY A 35 -20.80 17.54 8.90
C GLY A 35 -20.08 16.18 8.89
N LYS A 36 -18.77 16.14 9.16
CA LYS A 36 -17.99 14.91 9.27
C LYS A 36 -17.92 14.47 10.72
N PHE A 37 -18.90 13.70 11.16
CA PHE A 37 -18.90 13.10 12.49
C PHE A 37 -17.88 11.96 12.57
N VAL A 38 -16.81 12.19 13.34
CA VAL A 38 -15.75 11.21 13.61
C VAL A 38 -15.58 11.02 15.11
N SER A 39 -15.31 9.80 15.55
CA SER A 39 -14.96 9.52 16.95
C SER A 39 -13.48 9.81 17.21
N LYS A 40 -13.09 9.93 18.49
CA LYS A 40 -11.67 10.00 18.87
C LYS A 40 -10.91 8.76 18.39
N ASN A 41 -11.55 7.60 18.43
CA ASN A 41 -10.96 6.34 17.96
C ASN A 41 -10.70 6.36 16.45
N ASP A 42 -11.56 6.99 15.66
CA ASP A 42 -11.32 7.15 14.22
C ASP A 42 -10.11 8.03 13.96
N LEU A 43 -9.96 9.14 14.70
CA LEU A 43 -8.78 10.00 14.62
C LEU A 43 -7.49 9.27 15.01
N LEU A 44 -7.54 8.43 16.04
CA LEU A 44 -6.41 7.62 16.46
C LEU A 44 -6.03 6.58 15.40
N ARG A 45 -7.01 5.91 14.80
CA ARG A 45 -6.77 4.96 13.70
C ARG A 45 -6.15 5.66 12.49
N ASP A 46 -6.67 6.84 12.10
CA ASP A 46 -6.11 7.63 11.00
C ASP A 46 -4.64 7.99 11.28
N ALA A 47 -4.33 8.44 12.50
CA ALA A 47 -2.98 8.79 12.90
C ALA A 47 -2.03 7.59 12.91
N VAL A 48 -2.47 6.45 13.44
CA VAL A 48 -1.69 5.20 13.42
C VAL A 48 -1.45 4.73 11.99
N ASN A 49 -2.46 4.75 11.13
CA ASN A 49 -2.31 4.40 9.72
C ASN A 49 -1.31 5.32 9.01
N TYR A 50 -1.37 6.63 9.28
CA TYR A 50 -0.43 7.59 8.73
C TYR A 50 1.01 7.30 9.20
N TYR A 51 1.18 7.06 10.50
CA TYR A 51 2.48 6.71 11.08
C TYR A 51 3.06 5.45 10.45
N LEU A 52 2.26 4.37 10.39
CA LEU A 52 2.68 3.08 9.81
C LEU A 52 2.96 3.17 8.30
N ALA A 53 2.20 3.99 7.56
CA ALA A 53 2.42 4.18 6.13
C ALA A 53 3.73 4.92 5.84
N ALA A 54 4.17 5.79 6.76
CA ALA A 54 5.41 6.55 6.67
C ALA A 54 6.65 5.78 7.13
N GLN A 55 6.49 4.65 7.82
CA GLN A 55 7.63 3.79 8.17
C GLN A 55 8.10 3.02 6.94
N GLU A 56 9.41 2.74 6.89
CA GLU A 56 9.94 1.74 5.97
C GLU A 56 9.24 0.40 6.21
N ASP A 57 9.00 -0.34 5.13
CA ASP A 57 8.33 -1.63 5.23
C ASP A 57 9.14 -2.56 6.14
N LEU A 58 8.51 -3.07 7.20
CA LEU A 58 9.15 -4.05 8.07
C LEU A 58 9.59 -5.26 7.22
N PRO A 59 10.82 -5.76 7.37
CA PRO A 59 11.26 -6.99 6.73
C PRO A 59 10.27 -8.13 7.02
N GLY A 60 9.74 -8.76 5.98
CA GLY A 60 8.73 -9.82 6.09
C GLY A 60 7.27 -9.35 6.23
N SER A 61 7.00 -8.04 6.24
CA SER A 61 5.62 -7.53 6.14
C SER A 61 4.99 -7.88 4.79
N ARG A 62 3.66 -8.00 4.75
CA ARG A 62 2.92 -8.23 3.49
C ARG A 62 3.25 -7.19 2.42
N ARG A 63 3.50 -5.94 2.82
CA ARG A 63 3.84 -4.85 1.91
C ARG A 63 5.27 -4.98 1.36
N ALA A 64 6.25 -5.31 2.21
CA ALA A 64 7.61 -5.66 1.76
C ALA A 64 7.59 -6.85 0.78
N ILE A 65 6.79 -7.88 1.08
CA ILE A 65 6.64 -9.06 0.22
C ILE A 65 6.00 -8.66 -1.11
N ALA A 66 4.93 -7.87 -1.10
CA ALA A 66 4.26 -7.41 -2.31
C ALA A 66 5.21 -6.59 -3.21
N LYS A 67 5.93 -5.63 -2.63
CA LYS A 67 6.94 -4.84 -3.37
C LYS A 67 8.07 -5.72 -3.91
N GLY A 68 8.50 -6.72 -3.15
CA GLY A 68 9.48 -7.71 -3.59
C GLY A 68 8.96 -8.63 -4.70
N ILE A 69 7.66 -8.91 -4.74
CA ILE A 69 7.01 -9.67 -5.82
C ILE A 69 6.89 -8.79 -7.07
N GLU A 70 6.43 -7.54 -6.93
CA GLU A 70 6.35 -6.58 -8.04
C GLU A 70 7.70 -6.44 -8.75
N SER A 71 8.77 -6.16 -7.99
CA SER A 71 10.12 -6.07 -8.56
C SER A 71 10.59 -7.36 -9.25
N LYS A 72 10.17 -8.54 -8.76
CA LYS A 72 10.50 -9.82 -9.41
C LYS A 72 9.68 -10.05 -10.68
N VAL A 73 8.44 -9.56 -10.73
CA VAL A 73 7.59 -9.60 -11.94
C VAL A 73 8.17 -8.67 -12.99
N ASP A 74 8.54 -7.44 -12.64
CA ASP A 74 9.16 -6.50 -13.57
C ASP A 74 10.44 -7.09 -14.19
N ALA A 75 11.29 -7.74 -13.37
CA ALA A 75 12.49 -8.41 -13.83
C ALA A 75 12.22 -9.66 -14.68
N LEU A 76 11.05 -10.30 -14.52
CA LEU A 76 10.62 -11.41 -15.38
C LEU A 76 10.12 -10.89 -16.72
N ASP A 77 9.34 -9.81 -16.72
CA ASP A 77 8.83 -9.19 -17.95
C ASP A 77 9.99 -8.74 -18.85
N GLU A 78 11.01 -8.09 -18.29
CA GLU A 78 12.21 -7.69 -19.05
C GLU A 78 12.91 -8.91 -19.69
N LYS A 79 13.05 -10.02 -18.95
CA LYS A 79 13.66 -11.25 -19.48
C LYS A 79 12.81 -11.89 -20.59
N VAL A 80 11.49 -11.84 -20.46
CA VAL A 80 10.56 -12.36 -21.48
C VAL A 80 10.68 -11.53 -22.75
N GLU A 81 10.76 -10.20 -22.65
CA GLU A 81 10.98 -9.33 -23.81
C GLU A 81 12.30 -9.63 -24.52
N VAL A 82 13.39 -9.80 -23.76
CA VAL A 82 14.70 -10.17 -24.32
C VAL A 82 14.64 -11.54 -24.99
N MET A 83 13.96 -12.52 -24.39
CA MET A 83 13.76 -13.83 -25.00
C MET A 83 12.95 -13.74 -26.30
N ALA A 84 11.87 -12.95 -26.32
CA ALA A 84 11.05 -12.76 -27.51
C ALA A 84 11.86 -12.11 -28.65
N ALA A 85 12.67 -11.09 -28.34
CA ALA A 85 13.57 -10.45 -29.31
C ALA A 85 14.59 -11.44 -29.89
N ASN A 86 15.22 -12.25 -29.04
CA ASN A 86 16.18 -13.27 -29.47
C ASN A 86 15.54 -14.35 -30.33
N LEU A 87 14.31 -14.78 -29.99
CA LEU A 87 13.56 -15.75 -30.77
C LEU A 87 13.23 -15.22 -32.16
N ASN A 88 12.76 -13.97 -32.24
CA ASN A 88 12.47 -13.31 -33.52
C ASN A 88 13.72 -13.18 -34.39
N ALA A 89 14.85 -12.75 -33.82
CA ALA A 89 16.12 -12.68 -34.52
C ALA A 89 16.59 -14.06 -35.03
N PHE A 90 16.38 -15.11 -34.23
CA PHE A 90 16.69 -16.48 -34.65
C PHE A 90 15.79 -16.93 -35.82
N ILE A 91 14.47 -16.69 -35.74
CA ILE A 91 13.52 -17.03 -36.80
C ILE A 91 13.93 -16.33 -38.10
N GLU A 92 14.18 -15.02 -38.06
CA GLU A 92 14.63 -14.27 -39.24
C GLU A 92 15.91 -14.83 -39.86
N ARG A 93 16.87 -15.24 -39.02
CA ARG A 93 18.13 -15.83 -39.49
C ARG A 93 17.88 -17.17 -40.18
N VAL A 94 16.97 -17.99 -39.65
CA VAL A 94 16.65 -19.31 -40.21
C VAL A 94 15.80 -19.20 -41.48
N THR A 95 14.84 -18.27 -41.53
CA THR A 95 14.01 -18.05 -42.73
C THR A 95 14.82 -17.49 -43.89
N ARG A 96 15.68 -16.48 -43.66
CA ARG A 96 16.58 -15.96 -44.70
C ARG A 96 17.52 -17.01 -45.28
N LYS A 97 17.93 -18.01 -44.49
CA LYS A 97 18.78 -19.12 -44.94
C LYS A 97 18.08 -20.14 -45.85
N ARG A 98 16.75 -20.10 -45.93
CA ARG A 98 15.94 -21.03 -46.76
C ARG A 98 15.48 -20.42 -48.08
N GLU A 99 15.56 -19.10 -48.23
CA GLU A 99 15.11 -18.37 -49.42
C GLU A 99 16.24 -18.05 -50.42
N GLY A 100 17.50 -18.27 -50.03
CA GLY A 100 18.67 -18.20 -50.92
C GLY A 100 19.25 -19.59 -51.18
#